data_AF-A0A7X9HG90-F1
#
_entry.id   AF-A0A7X9HG90-F1
#
_cell.length_a   1.000
_cell.length_b   1.000
_cell.length_c   1.000
_cell.angle_alpha   90.00
_cell.angle_beta   90.00
_cell.angle_gamma   90.00
#
_symmetry.space_group_name_H-M   'P 1'
#
loop_
_entity.id
_entity.type
_entity.pdbx_description
1 polymer ?
#
loop_
_entity_poly.entity_id
_entity_poly.type
_entity_poly.pdbx_seq_one_letter_code
_entity_poly.pdbx_strand_id
1 'polypeptide(L)' 'MLTMKLIKKTEDNVTYEYYPENNKDFPGLIGLNLKTNERQFIKDSSEDFDKWYASHAIERIEKYNKSGKFLEYDKVAWY' A
#
# COMPACT_ATOMS: atom_id res chain seq x y z
N MET A 1 -11.38 -3.75 -5.77
CA MET A 1 -11.08 -3.35 -4.37
C MET A 1 -9.79 -3.99 -3.91
N LEU A 2 -9.12 -3.48 -2.87
CA LEU A 2 -7.91 -4.09 -2.33
C LEU A 2 -7.89 -4.06 -0.83
N THR A 3 -7.10 -4.97 -0.26
CA THR A 3 -6.82 -4.98 1.17
C THR A 3 -5.37 -4.59 1.39
N MET A 4 -5.10 -3.83 2.45
CA MET A 4 -3.75 -3.43 2.85
C MET A 4 -3.45 -3.94 4.25
N LYS A 5 -2.20 -4.36 4.47
CA LYS A 5 -1.69 -4.74 5.78
C LYS A 5 -0.36 -4.06 6.03
N LEU A 6 -0.25 -3.36 7.15
CA LEU A 6 1.00 -2.74 7.57
C LEU A 6 2.01 -3.83 7.92
N ILE A 7 3.18 -3.76 7.30
CA ILE A 7 4.29 -4.68 7.58
C ILE A 7 5.30 -4.03 8.48
N LYS A 8 5.66 -2.79 8.16
CA LYS A 8 6.68 -2.06 8.89
C LYS A 8 6.39 -0.57 8.84
N LYS A 9 6.50 0.08 9.98
CA LYS A 9 6.53 1.53 10.09
C LYS A 9 7.78 1.93 10.85
N THR A 10 8.55 2.84 10.29
CA THR A 10 9.70 3.49 10.90
C THR A 10 9.47 5.00 10.90
N GLU A 11 10.42 5.78 11.40
CA GLU A 11 10.38 7.24 11.33
C GLU A 11 10.49 7.74 9.88
N ASP A 12 11.29 7.05 9.06
CA ASP A 12 11.59 7.47 7.69
C ASP A 12 10.69 6.82 6.64
N ASN A 13 10.25 5.58 6.85
CA ASN A 13 9.57 4.79 5.84
C ASN A 13 8.41 3.98 6.42
N VAL A 14 7.40 3.76 5.59
CA VAL A 14 6.31 2.84 5.87
C VAL A 14 6.17 1.84 4.73
N THR A 15 5.84 0.59 5.06
CA THR A 15 5.72 -0.52 4.11
C THR A 15 4.45 -1.30 4.40
N TYR A 16 3.68 -1.55 3.34
CA TYR A 16 2.45 -2.31 3.35
C TYR A 16 2.52 -3.45 2.34
N GLU A 17 1.88 -4.56 2.70
CA GLU A 17 1.39 -5.51 1.71
C GLU A 17 0.04 -5.03 1.19
N TYR A 18 -0.18 -5.17 -0.11
CA TYR A 18 -1.48 -5.00 -0.72
C TYR A 18 -1.92 -6.30 -1.40
N TYR A 19 -3.21 -6.59 -1.29
CA TYR A 19 -3.84 -7.82 -1.77
C TYR A 19 -4.95 -7.44 -2.76
N PRO A 20 -4.70 -7.55 -4.08
CA PRO A 20 -5.71 -7.34 -5.11
C PRO A 20 -6.92 -8.24 -4.88
N GLU A 21 -8.14 -7.70 -4.96
CA GLU A 21 -9.39 -8.45 -4.72
C GLU A 21 -9.41 -9.25 -3.41
N ASN A 22 -8.62 -8.82 -2.40
CA ASN A 22 -8.43 -9.53 -1.14
C ASN A 22 -7.84 -10.96 -1.29
N ASN A 23 -7.22 -11.25 -2.44
CA ASN A 23 -6.49 -12.49 -2.65
C ASN A 23 -5.14 -12.44 -1.90
N LYS A 24 -5.00 -13.35 -0.92
CA LYS A 24 -3.83 -13.40 -0.04
C LYS A 24 -2.68 -14.23 -0.61
N ASP A 25 -2.93 -14.99 -1.67
CA ASP A 25 -1.94 -15.87 -2.28
C ASP A 25 -0.89 -15.09 -3.09
N PHE A 26 -1.26 -13.92 -3.62
CA PHE A 26 -0.39 -13.08 -4.44
C PHE A 26 -0.28 -11.64 -3.90
N PRO A 27 0.36 -11.41 -2.73
CA PRO A 27 0.56 -10.06 -2.23
C PRO A 27 1.61 -9.31 -3.06
N GLY A 28 1.31 -8.05 -3.32
CA GLY A 28 2.30 -7.04 -3.67
C GLY A 28 2.79 -6.29 -2.42
N LEU A 29 3.92 -5.62 -2.54
CA LEU A 29 4.58 -4.91 -1.46
C LEU A 29 4.96 -3.51 -1.90
N ILE A 30 4.52 -2.52 -1.13
CA ILE A 30 4.64 -1.11 -1.47
C ILE A 30 5.00 -0.28 -0.26
N GLY A 31 5.79 0.76 -0.46
CA GLY A 31 6.25 1.64 0.60
C GLY A 31 6.20 3.11 0.20
N LEU A 32 6.28 3.95 1.22
CA LEU A 32 6.40 5.39 1.09
C LEU A 32 7.49 5.89 2.04
N ASN A 33 8.41 6.69 1.50
CA ASN A 33 9.32 7.46 2.34
C ASN A 33 8.56 8.66 2.94
N LEU A 34 8.42 8.67 4.27
CA LEU A 34 7.65 9.68 5.00
C LEU A 34 8.32 11.05 5.00
N LYS A 35 9.64 11.12 4.80
CA LYS A 35 10.41 12.38 4.74
C LYS A 35 10.37 13.04 3.37
N THR A 36 10.54 12.25 2.30
CA THR A 36 10.63 12.76 0.92
C THR A 36 9.33 12.62 0.14
N ASN A 37 8.35 11.88 0.67
CA ASN A 37 7.12 11.46 0.00
C ASN A 37 7.40 10.63 -1.28
N GLU A 38 8.56 9.98 -1.35
CA GLU A 38 8.95 9.12 -2.47
C GLU A 38 8.21 7.78 -2.41
N ARG A 39 7.62 7.39 -3.54
CA ARG A 39 6.86 6.14 -3.71
C ARG A 39 7.81 4.98 -3.99
N GLN A 40 7.68 3.89 -3.24
CA GLN A 40 8.55 2.72 -3.35
C GLN A 40 7.74 1.48 -3.77
N PHE A 41 7.82 1.10 -5.03
CA PHE A 41 7.23 -0.14 -5.55
C PHE A 41 8.24 -1.29 -5.33
N ILE A 42 8.08 -2.03 -4.24
CA ILE A 42 9.07 -3.03 -3.80
C ILE A 42 8.81 -4.39 -4.46
N LYS A 43 7.54 -4.80 -4.57
CA LYS A 43 7.12 -6.02 -5.24
C LYS A 43 5.74 -5.82 -5.86
N ASP A 44 5.61 -6.11 -7.15
CA ASP A 44 4.31 -6.13 -7.82
C ASP A 44 3.58 -7.46 -7.51
N SER A 45 2.26 -7.42 -7.32
CA SER A 45 1.44 -8.63 -7.24
C SER A 45 1.28 -9.25 -8.63
N SER A 46 1.26 -10.58 -8.73
CA SER A 46 0.97 -11.29 -9.99
C SER A 46 -0.46 -11.07 -10.49
N GLU A 47 -1.37 -10.58 -9.65
CA GLU A 47 -2.75 -10.24 -10.01
C GLU A 47 -2.95 -8.74 -10.26
N ASP A 48 -1.90 -7.94 -10.09
CA ASP A 48 -1.94 -6.50 -10.34
C ASP A 48 -1.48 -6.17 -11.76
N PHE A 49 -2.33 -6.55 -12.72
CA PHE A 49 -2.15 -6.17 -14.12
C PHE A 49 -2.18 -4.63 -14.23
N ASP A 50 -1.19 -4.06 -14.93
CA ASP A 50 -1.02 -2.61 -15.12
C ASP A 50 -0.79 -1.76 -13.85
N LYS A 51 -0.47 -2.38 -12.70
CA LYS A 51 -0.18 -1.67 -11.43
C LYS A 51 -1.36 -0.82 -10.91
N TRP A 52 -2.57 -1.18 -11.29
CA TRP A 52 -3.79 -0.49 -10.87
C TRP A 52 -3.99 -0.57 -9.36
N TYR A 53 -3.80 -1.76 -8.77
CA TYR A 53 -3.94 -1.99 -7.34
C TYR A 53 -2.81 -1.31 -6.55
N ALA A 54 -1.56 -1.42 -7.00
CA ALA A 54 -0.42 -0.73 -6.41
C ALA A 54 -0.62 0.80 -6.41
N SER A 55 -1.19 1.36 -7.47
CA SER A 55 -1.50 2.79 -7.56
C SER A 55 -2.50 3.22 -6.50
N HIS A 56 -3.60 2.49 -6.32
CA HIS A 56 -4.55 2.78 -5.24
C HIS A 56 -3.96 2.56 -3.85
N ALA A 57 -3.10 1.56 -3.68
CA ALA A 57 -2.44 1.29 -2.41
C ALA A 57 -1.50 2.44 -2.02
N ILE A 58 -0.67 2.94 -2.93
CA ILE A 58 0.22 4.06 -2.61
C ILE A 58 -0.55 5.35 -2.34
N GLU A 59 -1.61 5.64 -3.11
CA GLU A 59 -2.47 6.80 -2.85
C GLU A 59 -3.10 6.74 -1.46
N ARG A 60 -3.47 5.54 -0.98
CA ARG A 60 -3.98 5.35 0.37
C ARG A 60 -2.91 5.62 1.42
N ILE A 61 -1.68 5.15 1.21
CA ILE A 61 -0.55 5.41 2.12
C ILE A 61 -0.22 6.91 2.17
N GLU A 62 -0.28 7.61 1.04
CA GLU A 62 -0.11 9.06 1.01
C GLU A 62 -1.20 9.78 1.82
N LYS A 63 -2.44 9.30 1.80
CA LYS A 63 -3.52 9.81 2.67
C LYS A 63 -3.24 9.54 4.15
N TYR A 64 -2.65 8.39 4.49
CA TYR A 64 -2.18 8.12 5.85
C TYR A 64 -1.06 9.05 6.28
N ASN A 65 -0.11 9.33 5.40
CA ASN A 65 0.96 10.28 5.67
C ASN A 65 0.41 11.68 5.96
N LYS A 66 -0.55 12.15 5.16
CA LYS A 66 -1.22 13.45 5.35
C LYS A 66 -2.05 13.53 6.64
N SER A 67 -2.69 12.44 7.04
CA SER A 67 -3.56 12.40 8.24
C SER A 67 -2.83 11.99 9.52
N GLY A 68 -1.60 11.48 9.41
CA GLY A 68 -0.83 10.89 10.51
C GLY A 68 -1.37 9.55 11.02
N LYS A 69 -2.41 8.99 10.39
CA LYS A 69 -3.09 7.77 10.84
C LYS A 69 -2.77 6.61 9.91
N PHE A 70 -1.83 5.77 10.33
CA PHE A 70 -1.47 4.53 9.62
C PHE A 70 -2.25 3.37 10.24
N LEU A 71 -3.15 2.76 9.47
CA LEU A 71 -3.95 1.63 9.92
C LEU A 71 -3.17 0.32 9.72
N GLU A 72 -3.18 -0.56 10.71
CA GLU A 72 -2.54 -1.87 10.59
C GLU A 72 -3.19 -2.74 9.51
N TYR A 73 -4.50 -2.58 9.32
CA TYR A 73 -5.29 -3.25 8.30
C TYR A 73 -6.31 -2.27 7.74
N ASP A 74 -6.45 -2.23 6.41
CA ASP A 74 -7.45 -1.40 5.75
C ASP A 74 -8.00 -2.07 4.48
N LYS A 75 -9.26 -1.77 4.17
CA LYS A 75 -9.89 -2.16 2.90
C LYS A 75 -10.14 -0.91 2.08
N VAL A 76 -9.53 -0.87 0.90
CA VAL A 76 -9.65 0.24 -0.04
C VAL A 76 -10.58 -0.19 -1.18
N ALA A 77 -11.75 0.43 -1.25
CA ALA A 77 -12.67 0.29 -2.36
C ALA A 77 -12.68 1.59 -3.19
N TRP A 78 -12.81 1.44 -4.50
CA TRP A 78 -13.00 2.51 -5.47
C TRP A 78 -14.31 2.22 -6.22
N TYR A 79 -14.99 3.28 -6.68
CA TYR A 79 -16.29 3.25 -7.36
C TYR A 79 -16.20 3.95 -8.71
#